data_AF-A0A521DT89-F1
#
_entry.id   AF-A0A521DT89-F1
#
_cell.length_a   1.000
_cell.length_b   1.000
_cell.length_c   1.000
_cell.angle_alpha   90.00
_cell.angle_beta   90.00
_cell.angle_gamma   90.00
#
_symmetry.space_group_name_H-M   'P 1'
#
loop_
_entity.id
_entity.type
_entity.pdbx_description
1 polymer ?
#
loop_
_entity_poly.entity_id
_entity_poly.type
_entity_poly.pdbx_seq_one_letter_code
_entity_poly.pdbx_strand_id
1 'polypeptide(L)'
;RSPKTNAHVERFIQTVEKELWMIEGTEPTVDEMNRKLFRYLSFYNFVRPHQGLGYKTPVEKFEEYIKKLQGVHHVLNENTDTSQTAYLSS
;
A
#
# COMPACT_ATOMS: atom_id res chain seq x y z
N ARG A 1 12.60 -14.88 -3.74
CA ARG A 1 11.34 -14.24 -4.20
C ARG A 1 10.19 -14.84 -3.38
N SER A 2 9.33 -14.01 -2.78
CA SER A 2 8.17 -14.50 -2.01
C SER A 2 7.01 -14.82 -2.97
N PRO A 3 6.48 -16.05 -3.02
CA PRO A 3 5.43 -16.45 -3.96
C PRO A 3 4.14 -15.63 -3.81
N LYS A 4 3.85 -15.15 -2.59
CA LYS A 4 2.59 -14.45 -2.27
C LYS A 4 2.52 -13.04 -2.84
N THR A 5 3.64 -12.33 -2.92
CA THR A 5 3.67 -10.95 -3.45
C THR A 5 3.35 -10.94 -4.94
N ASN A 6 3.80 -11.96 -5.68
CA ASN A 6 3.50 -12.08 -7.11
C ASN A 6 1.99 -12.23 -7.35
N ALA A 7 1.30 -13.04 -6.56
CA ALA A 7 -0.14 -13.26 -6.73
C ALA A 7 -0.99 -11.98 -6.57
N HIS A 8 -0.58 -11.05 -5.69
CA HIS A 8 -1.28 -9.78 -5.52
C HIS A 8 -1.04 -8.83 -6.70
N VAL A 9 0.20 -8.76 -7.20
CA VAL A 9 0.54 -7.96 -8.38
C VAL A 9 -0.16 -8.50 -9.62
N GLU A 10 -0.13 -9.82 -9.82
CA GLU A 10 -0.83 -10.49 -10.93
C GLU A 10 -2.33 -10.22 -10.90
N ARG A 11 -2.97 -10.30 -9.72
CA ARG A 11 -4.39 -9.96 -9.58
C ARG A 11 -4.66 -8.49 -9.93
N PHE A 12 -3.79 -7.58 -9.51
CA PHE A 12 -3.92 -6.17 -9.87
C PHE A 12 -3.81 -5.95 -11.39
N ILE A 13 -2.82 -6.57 -12.05
CA ILE A 13 -2.65 -6.49 -13.50
C ILE A 13 -3.89 -7.01 -14.22
N GLN A 14 -4.42 -8.17 -13.82
CA GLN A 14 -5.65 -8.73 -14.40
C GLN A 14 -6.86 -7.80 -14.21
N THR A 15 -6.93 -7.09 -13.09
CA THR A 15 -7.97 -6.08 -12.86
C THR A 15 -7.82 -4.91 -13.82
N VAL A 16 -6.60 -4.38 -14.03
CA VAL A 16 -6.36 -3.32 -15.03
C VAL A 16 -6.73 -3.80 -16.43
N GLU A 17 -6.32 -5.00 -16.82
CA GLU A 17 -6.66 -5.56 -18.14
C GLU A 17 -8.16 -5.63 -18.38
N LYS A 18 -8.91 -6.18 -17.41
CA LYS A 18 -10.36 -6.36 -17.53
C LYS A 18 -11.11 -5.04 -17.46
N GLU A 19 -10.79 -4.20 -16.47
CA GLU A 19 -11.59 -3.01 -16.19
C GLU A 19 -11.20 -1.84 -17.09
N LEU A 20 -9.91 -1.66 -17.40
CA LEU A 20 -9.44 -0.54 -18.23
C LEU A 20 -9.40 -0.93 -19.70
N TRP A 21 -8.62 -1.95 -20.06
CA TRP A 21 -8.31 -2.19 -21.47
C TRP A 21 -9.43 -2.93 -22.21
N MET A 22 -10.07 -3.92 -21.59
CA MET A 22 -11.15 -4.67 -22.24
C MET A 22 -12.47 -3.91 -22.29
N ILE A 23 -12.77 -3.06 -21.30
CA ILE A 23 -14.04 -2.30 -21.26
C ILE A 23 -13.89 -0.93 -21.91
N GLU A 24 -12.87 -0.15 -21.53
CA GLU A 24 -12.70 1.21 -22.05
C GLU A 24 -11.84 1.27 -23.33
N GLY A 25 -11.18 0.18 -23.71
CA GLY A 25 -10.32 0.11 -24.90
C GLY A 25 -8.95 0.78 -24.76
N THR A 26 -8.13 0.63 -25.79
CA THR A 26 -6.79 1.24 -25.91
C THR A 26 -6.83 2.58 -26.62
N GLU A 27 -5.82 3.40 -26.38
CA GLU A 27 -5.64 4.68 -27.08
C GLU A 27 -4.64 4.56 -28.25
N PRO A 28 -4.72 5.43 -29.27
CA PRO A 28 -3.85 5.35 -30.45
C PRO A 28 -2.35 5.52 -30.16
N THR A 29 -1.99 6.25 -29.10
CA THR A 29 -0.59 6.52 -28.74
C THR A 29 -0.25 6.04 -27.34
N VAL A 30 1.03 5.71 -27.13
CA VAL A 30 1.57 5.32 -25.81
C VAL A 30 1.33 6.43 -24.77
N ASP A 31 1.46 7.69 -25.16
CA ASP A 31 1.25 8.82 -24.25
C ASP A 31 -0.21 8.92 -23.78
N GLU A 32 -1.17 8.68 -24.67
CA GLU A 32 -2.59 8.64 -24.32
C GLU A 32 -2.92 7.44 -23.44
N MET A 33 -2.35 6.26 -23.76
CA MET A 33 -2.46 5.08 -22.92
C MET A 33 -1.91 5.33 -21.51
N ASN A 34 -0.74 5.96 -21.40
CA ASN A 34 -0.13 6.33 -20.12
C ASN A 34 -1.04 7.28 -19.34
N ARG A 35 -1.57 8.34 -19.98
CA ARG A 35 -2.52 9.26 -19.33
C ARG A 35 -3.77 8.54 -18.84
N LYS A 36 -4.30 7.61 -19.63
CA LYS A 36 -5.47 6.80 -19.25
C LYS A 36 -5.16 5.90 -18.06
N LEU A 37 -4.03 5.20 -18.09
CA LEU A 37 -3.56 4.37 -16.98
C LEU A 37 -3.35 5.19 -15.70
N PHE A 38 -2.76 6.38 -15.78
CA PHE A 38 -2.58 7.25 -14.61
C PHE A 38 -3.90 7.70 -13.99
N ARG A 39 -4.91 8.02 -14.81
CA ARG A 39 -6.26 8.34 -14.31
C ARG A 39 -6.87 7.14 -13.59
N TYR A 40 -6.79 5.96 -14.20
CA TYR A 40 -7.28 4.72 -13.60
C TYR A 40 -6.57 4.41 -12.27
N LEU A 41 -5.24 4.52 -12.22
CA LEU A 41 -4.45 4.32 -11.01
C LEU A 41 -4.83 5.30 -9.90
N SER A 42 -5.08 6.56 -10.26
CA SER A 42 -5.51 7.58 -9.30
C SER A 42 -6.87 7.21 -8.69
N PHE A 43 -7.84 6.79 -9.51
CA PHE A 43 -9.12 6.31 -9.02
C PHE A 43 -8.97 5.05 -8.14
N TYR A 44 -8.22 4.04 -8.63
CA TYR A 44 -8.01 2.78 -7.92
C TYR A 44 -7.36 3.01 -6.55
N ASN A 45 -6.33 3.84 -6.47
CA ASN A 45 -5.55 4.03 -5.25
C ASN A 45 -6.21 4.96 -4.23
N PHE A 46 -6.96 5.97 -4.67
CA PHE A 46 -7.45 7.04 -3.79
C PHE A 46 -8.97 7.08 -3.61
N VAL A 47 -9.73 6.43 -4.49
CA VAL A 47 -11.20 6.55 -4.49
C VAL A 47 -11.87 5.20 -4.33
N ARG A 48 -11.35 4.14 -4.95
CA ARG A 48 -12.02 2.83 -4.98
C ARG A 48 -11.99 2.12 -3.62
N PRO A 49 -13.15 1.85 -2.99
CA PRO A 49 -13.20 1.01 -1.79
C PRO A 49 -12.99 -0.46 -2.17
N HIS A 50 -12.14 -1.17 -1.44
CA HIS A 50 -11.85 -2.59 -1.70
C HIS A 50 -12.37 -3.48 -0.59
N GLN A 51 -13.21 -4.47 -0.91
CA GLN A 51 -13.77 -5.42 0.06
C GLN A 51 -12.68 -6.19 0.82
N GLY A 52 -11.66 -6.67 0.11
CA GLY A 52 -10.50 -7.35 0.73
C GLY A 52 -9.67 -6.46 1.66
N LEU A 53 -9.88 -5.14 1.63
CA LEU A 53 -9.27 -4.15 2.50
C LEU A 53 -10.26 -3.61 3.55
N GLY A 54 -11.44 -4.22 3.71
CA GLY A 54 -12.47 -3.73 4.62
C GLY A 54 -13.08 -2.40 4.15
N TYR A 55 -13.34 -2.29 2.85
CA TYR A 55 -13.89 -1.11 2.17
C TYR A 55 -13.00 0.14 2.20
N LYS A 56 -11.70 -0.04 2.46
CA LYS A 56 -10.70 1.02 2.37
C LYS A 56 -10.04 1.07 0.99
N THR A 57 -9.52 2.23 0.65
CA THR A 57 -8.64 2.44 -0.50
C THR A 57 -7.24 1.90 -0.20
N PRO A 58 -6.43 1.58 -1.24
CA PRO A 58 -5.05 1.17 -1.05
C PRO A 58 -4.22 2.19 -0.27
N VAL A 59 -4.45 3.50 -0.50
CA VAL A 59 -3.75 4.58 0.21
C VAL A 59 -4.13 4.62 1.67
N GLU A 60 -5.42 4.56 2.01
CA GLU A 60 -5.85 4.49 3.42
C GLU A 60 -5.23 3.30 4.15
N LYS A 61 -5.16 2.14 3.49
CA LYS A 61 -4.50 0.96 4.07
C LYS A 61 -3.00 1.14 4.26
N PHE A 62 -2.35 1.79 3.31
CA PHE A 62 -0.94 2.11 3.42
C PHE A 62 -0.67 3.09 4.58
N GLU A 63 -1.50 4.12 4.74
CA GLU A 63 -1.40 5.06 5.86
C GLU A 63 -1.60 4.37 7.21
N GLU A 64 -2.57 3.46 7.33
CA GLU A 64 -2.76 2.63 8.54
C GLU A 64 -1.51 1.81 8.87
N TYR A 65 -0.91 1.21 7.83
CA TYR A 65 0.32 0.43 7.97
C TYR A 65 1.47 1.30 8.47
N ILE A 66 1.67 2.50 7.89
CA ILE A 66 2.71 3.43 8.31
C ILE A 66 2.49 3.92 9.75
N LYS A 67 1.26 4.29 10.12
CA LYS A 67 0.91 4.70 11.50
C LYS A 67 1.23 3.60 12.51
N LYS A 68 0.93 2.33 12.18
CA LYS A 68 1.26 1.18 13.02
C LYS A 68 2.78 1.03 13.19
N LEU A 69 3.57 1.22 12.14
CA LEU A 69 5.04 1.16 12.23
C LEU A 69 5.62 2.30 13.07
N GLN A 70 5.10 3.52 12.90
CA GLN A 70 5.54 4.70 13.67
C GLN A 70 5.21 4.57 15.16
N GLY A 71 4.03 4.03 15.50
CA GLY A 71 3.66 3.74 16.89
C GLY A 71 4.57 2.68 17.53
N VAL A 72 5.03 1.69 16.76
CA VAL A 72 6.01 0.70 17.24
C VAL A 72 7.38 1.32 17.49
N HIS A 73 7.83 2.29 16.66
CA HIS A 73 9.10 2.98 16.90
C HIS A 73 9.11 3.84 18.18
N HIS A 74 7.98 4.44 18.56
CA HIS A 74 7.88 5.18 19.83
C HIS A 74 7.95 4.24 21.04
N VAL A 75 7.22 3.11 21.02
CA VAL A 75 7.20 2.14 22.12
C VAL A 75 8.54 1.42 22.30
N LEU A 76 9.31 1.19 21.22
CA LEU A 76 10.63 0.56 21.32
C LEU A 76 11.71 1.50 21.87
N ASN A 77 11.56 2.83 21.73
CA ASN A 77 12.52 3.80 22.22
C ASN A 77 12.35 4.12 23.72
N GLU A 78 11.16 3.87 24.28
CA GLU A 78 10.88 4.01 25.72
C GLU A 78 11.39 2.82 26.56
N ASN A 79 11.69 1.69 25.92
CA ASN A 79 12.17 0.48 26.61
C ASN A 79 13.70 0.36 26.69
N THR A 80 14.45 1.34 26.19
CA THR A 80 15.93 1.34 26.26
C THR A 80 16.50 2.22 27.37
N ASP A 81 15.67 2.90 28.18
CA ASP A 81 16.16 3.88 29.17
C ASP A 81 15.66 3.68 30.61
N THR A 82 15.42 2.43 31.04
CA THR A 82 15.04 2.19 32.46
C THR A 82 15.75 1.01 33.15
N SER A 83 16.85 0.47 32.60
CA SER A 83 17.53 -0.68 33.21
C SER A 83 19.04 -0.55 33.33
N GLN A 84 19.57 0.61 33.77
CA GLN A 84 21.00 0.67 34.18
C GLN A 84 21.43 1.82 35.13
N THR A 85 20.55 2.40 35.95
CA THR A 85 20.95 3.36 37.02
C THR A 85 20.78 2.82 38.45
N ALA A 86 20.62 1.51 38.62
CA ALA A 86 20.50 0.87 39.95
C ALA A 86 21.53 -0.26 40.15
N TYR A 87 22.82 0.04 39.96
CA TYR A 87 23.89 -0.67 40.67
C TYR A 87 24.83 0.37 41.27
N LEU A 88 24.41 0.83 42.44
CA LEU A 88 25.19 1.64 43.37
C LEU A 88 26.52 0.96 43.68
N SER A 89 27.61 1.67 43.37
CA SER A 89 28.73 1.92 44.29
C SER A 89 28.91 0.91 45.43
N SER A 90 29.74 -0.10 45.17
CA SER A 90 30.56 -0.78 46.19
C SER A 90 31.72 0.10 46.64
#